data_AF-A0A4R0NA59-F1
#
_entry.id   AF-A0A4R0NA59-F1
#
_cell.length_a   1.000
_cell.length_b   1.000
_cell.length_c   1.000
_cell.angle_alpha   90.00
_cell.angle_beta   90.00
_cell.angle_gamma   90.00
#
_symmetry.space_group_name_H-M   'P 1'
#
loop_
_entity.id
_entity.type
_entity.pdbx_description
1 polymer ?
#
loop_
_entity_poly.entity_id
_entity_poly.type
_entity_poly.pdbx_seq_one_letter_code
_entity_poly.pdbx_strand_id
1 'polypeptide(L)'
;MIRNFINSCKNADYKGIIKDLASDVVFEKRVNWQPVERHEGIVELEDYMKSSLQDMCSQDFKIRSSWHFDPNGAITIDIKHYPPDVEVRPDSLMKYRQLVFRFKAGKIASITEEK
;
A
#
# COMPACT_ATOMS: atom_id res chain seq x y z
N MET A 1 -10.83 8.22 1.49
CA MET A 1 -10.06 7.22 2.25
C MET A 1 -8.95 6.61 1.40
N ILE A 2 -9.16 5.59 0.55
CA ILE A 2 -8.07 4.98 -0.26
C ILE A 2 -7.25 6.03 -1.04
N ARG A 3 -7.91 6.93 -1.79
CA ARG A 3 -7.18 7.99 -2.52
C ARG A 3 -6.36 8.90 -1.60
N ASN A 4 -6.87 9.21 -0.40
CA ASN A 4 -6.15 10.02 0.57
C ASN A 4 -4.94 9.26 1.09
N PHE A 5 -5.10 7.99 1.44
CA PHE A 5 -4.02 7.10 1.86
C PHE A 5 -2.91 7.04 0.81
N ILE A 6 -3.25 6.79 -0.47
CA ILE A 6 -2.25 6.75 -1.55
C ILE A 6 -1.59 8.11 -1.78
N ASN A 7 -2.35 9.20 -1.71
CA ASN A 7 -1.77 10.54 -1.83
C ASN A 7 -0.83 10.87 -0.66
N SER A 8 -1.17 10.45 0.57
CA SER A 8 -0.33 10.63 1.74
C SER A 8 0.92 9.74 1.67
N CYS A 9 0.83 8.51 1.15
CA CYS A 9 1.99 7.69 0.78
C CYS A 9 2.93 8.45 -0.16
N LYS A 10 2.39 8.99 -1.26
CA LYS A 10 3.17 9.73 -2.26
C LYS A 10 3.91 10.94 -1.66
N ASN A 11 3.25 11.65 -0.74
CA ASN A 11 3.80 12.88 -0.15
C ASN A 11 4.61 12.63 1.12
N ALA A 12 4.88 11.37 1.49
CA ALA A 12 5.47 11.00 2.79
C ALA A 12 4.75 11.66 3.99
N ASP A 13 3.43 11.84 3.88
CA ASP A 13 2.58 12.44 4.92
C ASP A 13 2.12 11.36 5.90
N TYR A 14 2.98 11.04 6.88
CA TYR A 14 2.71 10.00 7.87
C TYR A 14 1.40 10.19 8.63
N LYS A 15 1.08 11.44 9.03
CA LYS A 15 -0.18 11.73 9.72
C LYS A 15 -1.39 11.42 8.81
N GLY A 16 -1.28 11.76 7.53
CA GLY A 16 -2.30 11.45 6.54
C GLY A 16 -2.44 9.96 6.20
N ILE A 17 -1.36 9.19 6.31
CA ILE A 17 -1.39 7.72 6.15
C ILE A 17 -2.16 7.09 7.31
N ILE A 18 -1.83 7.49 8.54
CA ILE A 18 -2.34 6.88 9.77
C ILE A 18 -3.80 7.26 10.05
N LYS A 19 -4.24 8.48 9.71
CA LYS A 19 -5.57 9.00 10.09
C LYS A 19 -6.75 8.13 9.64
N ASP A 20 -6.60 7.40 8.54
CA ASP A 20 -7.67 6.62 7.89
C ASP A 20 -7.60 5.12 8.27
N LEU A 21 -6.60 4.71 9.06
CA LEU A 21 -6.41 3.33 9.52
C LEU A 21 -7.17 3.04 10.81
N ALA A 22 -7.53 1.77 10.99
CA ALA A 22 -8.01 1.26 12.27
C ALA A 22 -6.81 1.06 13.22
N SER A 23 -7.06 1.09 14.54
CA SER A 23 -6.01 0.86 15.54
C SER A 23 -5.44 -0.57 15.47
N ASP A 24 -6.28 -1.53 15.10
CA ASP A 24 -6.00 -2.94 14.88
C ASP A 24 -5.69 -3.26 13.41
N VAL A 25 -5.21 -2.29 12.63
CA VAL A 25 -4.91 -2.47 11.21
C VAL A 25 -3.87 -3.57 10.99
N VAL A 26 -4.08 -4.40 9.98
CA VAL A 26 -3.09 -5.39 9.54
C VAL A 26 -2.55 -5.00 8.17
N PHE A 27 -1.23 -4.88 8.05
CA PHE A 27 -0.55 -4.81 6.77
C PHE A 27 0.14 -6.14 6.50
N GLU A 28 -0.01 -6.66 5.28
CA GLU A 28 0.62 -7.91 4.87
C GLU A 28 1.14 -7.79 3.43
N LYS A 29 2.38 -8.21 3.20
CA LYS A 29 2.89 -8.44 1.86
C LYS A 29 2.87 -9.90 1.53
N ARG A 30 2.48 -10.18 0.30
CA ARG A 30 2.45 -11.51 -0.29
C ARG A 30 3.26 -11.55 -1.57
N VAL A 31 3.90 -12.69 -1.77
CA VAL A 31 4.51 -13.06 -3.04
C VAL A 31 3.93 -14.41 -3.43
N ASN A 32 3.29 -14.50 -4.59
CA ASN A 32 2.56 -15.70 -5.02
C ASN A 32 1.59 -16.20 -3.94
N TRP A 33 0.80 -15.31 -3.34
CA TRP A 33 -0.18 -15.61 -2.29
C TRP A 33 0.40 -16.10 -0.94
N GLN A 34 1.72 -16.13 -0.80
CA GLN A 34 2.38 -16.51 0.46
C GLN A 34 2.79 -15.27 1.23
N PRO A 35 2.46 -15.15 2.53
CA PRO A 35 2.87 -14.01 3.35
C PRO A 35 4.39 -14.02 3.53
N VAL A 36 5.03 -12.90 3.18
CA VAL A 36 6.48 -12.72 3.35
C VAL A 36 6.82 -11.67 4.40
N GLU A 37 5.88 -10.77 4.69
CA GLU A 37 6.03 -9.71 5.68
C GLU A 37 4.65 -9.34 6.21
N ARG A 38 4.57 -9.08 7.52
CA ARG A 38 3.31 -8.77 8.19
C ARG A 38 3.56 -7.86 9.38
N HIS A 39 2.71 -6.84 9.52
CA HIS A 39 2.75 -5.83 10.59
C HIS A 39 1.35 -5.69 11.17
N GLU A 40 1.23 -5.82 12.49
CA GLU A 40 -0.06 -5.82 13.18
C GLU A 40 -0.20 -4.63 14.13
N GLY A 41 -1.29 -3.91 13.96
CA GLY A 41 -1.58 -2.71 14.72
C GLY A 41 -0.88 -1.48 14.19
N ILE A 42 -1.39 -0.33 14.64
CA ILE A 42 -0.97 0.97 14.12
C ILE A 42 0.47 1.33 14.49
N VAL A 43 0.97 0.85 15.63
CA VAL A 43 2.33 1.11 16.13
C VAL A 43 3.36 0.42 15.26
N GLU A 44 3.22 -0.89 15.03
CA GLU A 44 4.14 -1.65 14.18
C GLU A 44 4.15 -1.11 12.75
N LEU A 45 2.97 -0.81 12.21
CA LEU A 45 2.87 -0.22 10.89
C LEU A 45 3.51 1.17 10.84
N GLU A 46 3.34 2.01 11.86
CA GLU A 46 3.99 3.32 11.91
C GLU A 46 5.53 3.20 11.95
N ASP A 47 6.07 2.25 12.71
CA ASP A 47 7.51 1.99 12.76
C ASP A 47 8.04 1.46 11.42
N TYR A 48 7.31 0.53 10.80
CA TYR A 48 7.61 0.06 9.45
C TYR A 48 7.67 1.22 8.46
N MET A 49 6.67 2.11 8.49
CA MET A 49 6.55 3.24 7.57
C MET A 49 7.66 4.27 7.72
N LYS A 50 8.22 4.43 8.92
CA LYS A 50 9.38 5.30 9.18
C LYS A 50 10.71 4.64 8.84
N SER A 51 10.74 3.32 8.65
CA SER A 51 11.97 2.59 8.37
C SER A 51 12.46 2.82 6.95
N SER A 52 13.78 2.71 6.75
CA SER A 52 14.39 2.67 5.42
C SER A 52 14.06 1.39 4.64
N LEU A 53 13.47 0.39 5.29
CA LEU A 53 13.02 -0.87 4.70
C LEU A 53 11.61 -0.76 4.10
N GLN A 54 10.94 0.37 4.31
CA GLN A 54 9.60 0.55 3.76
C GLN A 54 9.67 0.68 2.23
N ASP A 55 8.90 -0.13 1.53
CA ASP A 55 8.70 0.01 0.08
C ASP A 55 7.20 0.07 -0.31
N MET A 56 6.31 -0.01 0.68
CA MET A 56 4.85 0.09 0.52
C MET A 56 4.43 1.45 -0.01
N CYS A 57 5.08 2.55 0.35
CA CYS A 57 4.85 3.87 -0.23
C CYS A 57 6.04 4.27 -1.12
N SER A 58 6.29 3.52 -2.20
CA SER A 58 7.40 3.84 -3.14
C SER A 58 7.25 5.26 -3.70
N GLN A 59 8.36 5.86 -4.14
CA GLN A 59 8.46 7.31 -4.41
C GLN A 59 7.59 7.86 -5.55
N ASP A 60 6.79 7.06 -6.27
CA ASP A 60 5.96 7.60 -7.36
C ASP A 60 4.74 6.75 -7.72
N PHE A 61 3.97 6.36 -6.71
CA PHE A 61 2.74 5.61 -6.92
C PHE A 61 1.71 6.36 -7.77
N LYS A 62 1.28 5.72 -8.86
CA LYS A 62 0.13 6.17 -9.66
C LYS A 62 -0.95 5.09 -9.64
N ILE A 63 -2.09 5.43 -9.05
CA ILE A 63 -3.31 4.61 -9.13
C ILE A 63 -3.68 4.46 -10.60
N ARG A 64 -3.87 3.22 -11.06
CA ARG A 64 -4.50 2.97 -12.35
C ARG A 64 -6.01 3.14 -12.21
N SER A 65 -6.69 3.47 -13.30
CA SER A 65 -8.15 3.61 -13.34
C SER A 65 -8.90 2.31 -13.00
N SER A 66 -8.21 1.17 -12.92
CA SER A 66 -8.71 -0.13 -12.47
C SER A 66 -8.97 -0.13 -10.96
N TRP A 67 -10.24 -0.27 -10.59
CA TRP A 67 -10.70 -0.53 -9.23
C TRP A 67 -11.61 -1.75 -9.31
N HIS A 68 -11.36 -2.74 -8.47
CA HIS A 68 -12.22 -3.91 -8.36
C HIS A 68 -12.87 -3.92 -6.98
N PHE A 69 -14.20 -4.05 -6.97
CA PHE A 69 -15.01 -4.07 -5.75
C PHE A 69 -15.51 -5.48 -5.54
N ASP A 70 -14.97 -6.16 -4.53
CA ASP A 70 -15.34 -7.51 -4.17
C ASP A 70 -16.66 -7.51 -3.37
N PRO A 71 -17.59 -8.45 -3.61
CA PRO A 71 -18.85 -8.55 -2.87
C PRO A 71 -18.68 -8.71 -1.35
N ASN A 72 -17.53 -9.21 -0.88
CA ASN A 72 -17.21 -9.35 0.55
C ASN A 72 -16.60 -8.05 1.14
N GLY A 73 -16.73 -6.92 0.43
CA GLY A 73 -16.35 -5.60 0.92
C GLY A 73 -14.87 -5.26 0.81
N ALA A 74 -14.09 -6.05 0.05
CA ALA A 74 -12.72 -5.70 -0.28
C ALA A 74 -12.68 -4.78 -1.51
N ILE A 75 -11.73 -3.84 -1.52
CA ILE A 75 -11.46 -2.97 -2.67
C ILE A 75 -10.04 -3.21 -3.11
N THR A 76 -9.88 -3.64 -4.35
CA THR A 76 -8.58 -3.89 -4.96
C THR A 76 -8.24 -2.77 -5.93
N ILE A 77 -7.03 -2.24 -5.82
CA ILE A 77 -6.49 -1.24 -6.75
C ILE A 77 -5.17 -1.70 -7.33
N ASP A 78 -4.99 -1.42 -8.61
CA ASP A 78 -3.71 -1.63 -9.28
C ASP A 78 -2.90 -0.35 -9.25
N ILE A 79 -1.68 -0.45 -8.74
CA ILE A 79 -0.73 0.66 -8.65
C ILE A 79 0.43 0.38 -9.59
N LYS A 80 0.86 1.42 -10.31
CA LYS A 80 2.13 1.41 -11.04
C LYS A 80 3.15 2.32 -10.36
N HIS A 81 4.41 1.92 -10.40
CA HIS A 81 5.53 2.70 -9.88
C HIS A 81 6.80 2.48 -10.72
N TYR A 82 7.72 3.43 -10.62
CA TYR A 82 9.05 3.33 -11.21
C TYR A 82 10.07 3.20 -10.07
N PRO A 83 10.86 2.11 -10.01
CA PRO A 83 11.86 1.94 -8.98
C PRO A 83 13.03 2.93 -9.19
N PRO A 84 13.57 3.54 -8.11
CA PRO A 84 14.58 4.59 -8.20
C PRO A 84 15.98 4.11 -8.67
N ASP A 85 16.31 2.82 -8.52
CA ASP A 85 17.66 2.27 -8.70
C ASP A 85 18.01 1.79 -10.13
N VAL A 86 17.25 2.16 -11.16
CA VAL A 86 17.60 1.75 -12.52
C VAL A 86 18.49 2.82 -13.15
N GLU A 87 19.81 2.69 -12.94
CA GLU A 87 20.80 3.33 -13.79
C GLU A 87 20.44 3.07 -15.26
N VAL A 88 20.03 4.14 -15.96
CA VAL A 88 20.17 4.34 -17.39
C VAL A 88 19.72 3.15 -18.27
N ARG A 89 18.41 2.89 -18.34
CA ARG A 89 17.77 2.47 -19.60
C ARG A 89 16.40 3.15 -19.76
N PRO A 90 16.05 3.68 -20.95
CA PRO A 90 14.72 4.25 -21.25
C PRO A 90 13.55 3.27 -21.05
N ASP A 91 13.90 1.99 -20.88
CA ASP A 91 12.99 0.86 -20.76
C ASP A 91 12.75 0.46 -19.30
N SER A 92 13.09 1.30 -18.31
CA SER A 92 12.91 1.00 -16.89
C SER A 92 11.48 0.49 -16.66
N LEU A 93 11.35 -0.83 -16.50
CA LEU A 93 10.07 -1.53 -16.62
C LEU A 93 9.17 -1.04 -15.50
N MET A 94 8.15 -0.26 -15.87
CA MET A 94 7.04 0.12 -15.00
C MET A 94 6.59 -1.14 -14.25
N LYS A 95 6.70 -1.11 -12.91
CA LYS A 95 6.30 -2.24 -12.07
C LYS A 95 4.88 -2.04 -11.60
N TYR A 96 4.16 -3.16 -11.51
CA TYR A 96 2.80 -3.21 -10.99
C TYR A 96 2.80 -3.82 -9.59
N ARG A 97 1.93 -3.30 -8.74
CA ARG A 97 1.59 -3.86 -7.42
C ARG A 97 0.09 -3.81 -7.29
N GLN A 98 -0.49 -4.81 -6.63
CA GLN A 98 -1.91 -4.80 -6.31
C GLN A 98 -2.07 -4.58 -4.81
N LEU A 99 -2.90 -3.62 -4.43
CA LEU A 99 -3.28 -3.40 -3.04
C LEU A 99 -4.74 -3.76 -2.83
N VAL A 100 -5.00 -4.62 -1.85
CA VAL A 100 -6.34 -5.02 -1.42
C VAL A 100 -6.64 -4.38 -0.08
N PHE A 101 -7.70 -3.59 -0.03
CA PHE A 101 -8.16 -2.89 1.17
C PHE A 101 -9.41 -3.56 1.73
N ARG A 102 -9.45 -3.77 3.04
CA ARG A 102 -10.69 -4.11 3.76
C ARG A 102 -10.98 -3.06 4.81
N PHE A 103 -12.27 -2.91 5.11
CA PHE A 103 -12.78 -1.85 5.98
C PHE A 103 -13.52 -2.41 7.17
N LYS A 104 -13.39 -1.73 8.31
CA LYS A 104 -14.13 -1.99 9.55
C LYS A 104 -14.49 -0.64 10.18
N ALA A 105 -15.76 -0.46 10.53
CA ALA A 105 -16.25 0.77 11.17
C ALA A 105 -15.82 2.08 10.47
N GLY A 106 -15.80 2.09 9.12
CA GLY A 106 -15.42 3.28 8.34
C GLY A 106 -13.93 3.61 8.35
N LYS A 107 -13.06 2.67 8.73
CA LYS A 107 -11.59 2.77 8.68
C LYS A 107 -11.00 1.63 7.86
N ILE A 108 -9.78 1.81 7.36
CA ILE A 108 -9.00 0.74 6.74
C ILE A 108 -8.54 -0.22 7.83
N ALA A 109 -9.05 -1.45 7.79
CA ALA A 109 -8.75 -2.51 8.75
C ALA A 109 -7.65 -3.46 8.28
N SER A 110 -7.50 -3.63 6.96
CA SER A 110 -6.37 -4.36 6.42
C SER A 110 -5.95 -3.83 5.07
N ILE A 111 -4.65 -3.97 4.80
CA ILE A 111 -4.02 -3.69 3.51
C ILE A 111 -3.18 -4.92 3.16
N THR A 112 -3.46 -5.54 2.03
CA THR A 112 -2.64 -6.63 1.49
C THR A 112 -1.98 -6.16 0.21
N GLU A 113 -0.66 -6.22 0.15
CA GLU A 113 0.10 -6.05 -1.07
C GLU A 113 0.37 -7.42 -1.71
N GLU A 114 -0.03 -7.61 -2.96
CA GLU A 114 0.26 -8.82 -3.74
C GLU A 114 1.26 -8.49 -4.85
N LYS A 115 2.31 -9.31 -4.94
CA LYS A 115 3.44 -9.17 -5.86
C LYS A 115 3.75 -10.45 -6.62
#